data_AF-A0A952SRD7-F1
#
_entry.id   AF-A0A952SRD7-F1
#
_cell.length_a   1.000
_cell.length_b   1.000
_cell.length_c   1.000
_cell.angle_alpha   90.00
_cell.angle_beta   90.00
_cell.angle_gamma   90.00
#
_symmetry.space_group_name_H-M   'P 1'
#
loop_
_entity.id
_entity.type
_entity.pdbx_description
1 polymer ?
#
loop_
_entity_poly.entity_id
_entity_poly.type
_entity_poly.pdbx_seq_one_letter_code
_entity_poly.pdbx_strand_id
1 'polypeptide(L)'
;MNRIVALISCVGVITIGGCSTKNHGRMTFLSEAEKRELTCREINLELAKVDAFLDQISENAKIDGRSVLGFLGDFGIGNAMERNAAEKSARERREQLQELKTAKNCP
;
A
#
# COMPACT_ATOMS: atom_id res chain seq x y z
N MET A 1 -49.45 4.57 20.20
CA MET A 1 -48.11 4.15 20.68
C MET A 1 -47.39 3.19 19.72
N ASN A 2 -48.03 2.14 19.20
CA ASN A 2 -47.37 1.17 18.28
C ASN A 2 -46.87 1.72 16.92
N ARG A 3 -47.43 2.83 16.41
CA ARG A 3 -46.99 3.42 15.12
C ARG A 3 -45.75 4.31 15.23
N ILE A 4 -45.49 4.85 16.41
CA ILE A 4 -44.33 5.73 16.67
C ILE A 4 -43.07 4.88 16.87
N VAL A 5 -43.21 3.71 17.51
CA VAL A 5 -42.11 2.73 17.66
C VAL A 5 -41.63 2.20 16.31
N ALA A 6 -42.53 2.03 15.34
CA ALA A 6 -42.18 1.58 13.99
C ALA A 6 -41.37 2.61 13.17
N LEU A 7 -41.55 3.91 13.44
CA LEU A 7 -40.80 4.98 12.75
C LEU A 7 -39.41 5.20 13.35
N ILE A 8 -39.24 4.95 14.66
CA ILE A 8 -37.95 5.11 15.35
C ILE A 8 -36.97 3.98 14.98
N SER A 9 -37.46 2.82 14.53
CA SER A 9 -36.62 1.68 14.14
C SER A 9 -35.86 1.86 12.82
N CYS A 10 -36.18 2.86 12.00
CA CYS A 10 -35.51 3.10 10.70
C CYS A 10 -34.29 4.05 10.77
N VAL A 11 -34.05 4.72 11.90
CA VAL A 11 -33.00 5.76 12.00
C VAL A 11 -31.63 5.20 12.40
N GLY A 12 -31.54 3.91 12.75
CA GLY A 12 -30.35 3.31 13.35
C GLY A 12 -29.34 2.60 12.43
N VAL A 13 -29.24 2.91 11.13
CA VAL A 13 -28.43 2.08 10.19
C VAL A 13 -27.27 2.81 9.47
N ILE A 14 -27.07 4.12 9.61
CA ILE A 14 -26.16 4.84 8.68
C ILE A 14 -24.73 5.13 9.20
N THR A 15 -24.35 4.81 10.43
CA THR A 15 -23.03 5.29 10.95
C THR A 15 -21.92 4.25 11.02
N ILE A 16 -21.90 3.25 10.12
CA ILE A 16 -20.70 2.41 9.92
C ILE A 16 -20.02 2.80 8.60
N GLY A 17 -19.70 4.09 8.44
CA GLY A 17 -18.72 4.54 7.46
C GLY A 17 -17.34 4.09 7.92
N GLY A 18 -16.90 2.92 7.46
CA GLY A 18 -15.64 2.34 7.86
C GLY A 18 -14.45 3.25 7.56
N CYS A 19 -13.45 3.25 8.45
CA CYS A 19 -12.09 3.69 8.15
C CYS A 19 -11.52 2.81 7.03
N SER A 20 -11.88 3.07 5.78
CA SER A 20 -11.25 2.47 4.61
C SER A 20 -10.08 3.35 4.19
N THR A 21 -9.11 3.55 5.10
CA THR A 21 -7.77 3.88 4.64
C THR A 21 -7.29 2.65 3.88
N LYS A 22 -7.10 2.78 2.56
CA LYS A 22 -6.51 1.71 1.76
C LYS A 22 -5.11 1.44 2.30
N ASN A 23 -4.97 0.32 2.99
CA ASN A 23 -3.68 -0.10 3.50
C ASN A 23 -2.92 -0.71 2.31
N HIS A 24 -2.12 0.11 1.62
CA HIS A 24 -1.33 -0.32 0.47
C HIS A 24 -0.21 -1.33 0.83
N GLY A 25 -0.07 -1.67 2.12
CA GLY A 25 1.05 -2.44 2.64
C GLY A 25 2.33 -1.60 2.65
N ARG A 26 3.28 -1.93 3.53
CA ARG A 26 4.61 -1.34 3.53
C ARG A 26 5.63 -2.45 3.40
N MET A 27 6.67 -2.23 2.59
CA MET A 27 7.78 -3.16 2.51
C MET A 27 8.70 -2.95 3.72
N THR A 28 9.14 -4.05 4.32
CA THR A 28 10.08 -4.00 5.44
C THR A 28 11.48 -3.69 4.92
N PHE A 29 12.28 -3.03 5.76
CA PHE A 29 13.71 -2.88 5.49
C PHE A 29 14.40 -4.24 5.36
N LEU A 30 15.50 -4.26 4.62
CA LEU A 30 16.35 -5.42 4.46
C LEU A 30 17.10 -5.69 5.77
N SER A 31 16.76 -6.79 6.43
CA SER A 31 17.39 -7.18 7.69
C SER A 31 18.84 -7.61 7.50
N GLU A 32 19.63 -7.55 8.56
CA GLU A 32 21.03 -8.01 8.54
C GLU A 32 21.15 -9.52 8.26
N ALA A 33 20.14 -10.31 8.66
CA ALA A 33 20.08 -11.73 8.32
C ALA A 33 19.89 -11.92 6.80
N GLU A 34 18.95 -11.20 6.20
CA GLU A 34 18.75 -11.23 4.74
C GLU A 34 20.01 -10.79 4.00
N LYS A 35 20.69 -9.73 4.44
CA LYS A 35 21.94 -9.27 3.80
C LYS A 35 23.02 -10.36 3.76
N ARG A 36 23.13 -11.17 4.81
CA ARG A 36 24.10 -12.27 4.88
C ARG A 36 23.68 -13.44 4.00
N GLU A 37 22.46 -13.92 4.17
CA GLU A 37 22.00 -15.19 3.60
C GLU A 37 21.57 -15.10 2.12
N LEU A 38 21.09 -13.93 1.66
CA LEU A 38 20.58 -13.82 0.30
C LEU A 38 21.68 -14.07 -0.75
N THR A 39 21.38 -15.00 -1.65
CA THR A 39 22.16 -15.29 -2.86
C THR A 39 21.85 -14.30 -3.97
N CYS A 40 22.73 -14.17 -4.97
CA CYS A 40 22.50 -13.26 -6.11
C CYS A 40 21.16 -13.53 -6.83
N ARG A 41 20.76 -14.80 -6.94
CA ARG A 41 19.47 -15.18 -7.52
C ARG A 41 18.30 -14.64 -6.67
N GLU A 42 18.40 -14.75 -5.36
CA GLU A 42 17.35 -14.29 -4.44
C GLU A 42 17.30 -12.77 -4.37
N ILE A 43 18.44 -12.08 -4.43
CA ILE A 43 18.49 -10.62 -4.55
C ILE A 43 17.75 -10.16 -5.80
N ASN A 44 18.00 -10.80 -6.96
CA ASN A 44 17.30 -10.48 -8.20
C ASN A 44 15.79 -10.81 -8.11
N LEU A 45 15.41 -11.90 -7.43
CA LEU A 45 14.01 -12.23 -7.19
C LEU A 45 13.32 -11.21 -6.28
N GLU A 46 13.97 -10.78 -5.20
CA GLU A 46 13.46 -9.76 -4.29
C GLU A 46 13.34 -8.40 -5.01
N LEU A 47 14.30 -8.01 -5.86
CA LEU A 47 14.18 -6.83 -6.71
C LEU A 47 12.97 -6.91 -7.64
N ALA A 48 12.72 -8.06 -8.26
CA ALA A 48 11.55 -8.27 -9.11
C ALA A 48 10.22 -8.17 -8.32
N LYS A 49 10.18 -8.65 -7.07
CA LYS A 49 9.01 -8.48 -6.19
C LYS A 49 8.77 -7.02 -5.84
N VAL A 50 9.85 -6.26 -5.58
CA VAL A 50 9.76 -4.83 -5.32
C VAL A 50 9.23 -4.08 -6.53
N ASP A 51 9.71 -4.41 -7.74
CA ASP A 51 9.20 -3.84 -8.99
C ASP A 51 7.71 -4.17 -9.20
N ALA A 52 7.32 -5.43 -9.04
CA ALA A 52 5.92 -5.84 -9.16
C ALA A 52 5.00 -5.11 -8.16
N PHE A 53 5.48 -4.82 -6.95
CA PHE A 53 4.74 -4.06 -5.96
C PHE A 53 4.60 -2.57 -6.35
N LEU A 54 5.66 -1.95 -6.87
CA LEU A 54 5.60 -0.58 -7.39
C LEU A 54 4.63 -0.46 -8.57
N ASP A 55 4.64 -1.45 -9.48
CA ASP A 55 3.71 -1.53 -10.60
C ASP A 55 2.27 -1.69 -10.09
N GLN A 56 2.03 -2.57 -9.12
CA GLN A 56 0.71 -2.75 -8.51
C GLN A 56 0.19 -1.46 -7.85
N ILE A 57 1.05 -0.70 -7.16
CA ILE A 57 0.67 0.60 -6.60
C ILE A 57 0.30 1.60 -7.72
N SER A 58 1.09 1.63 -8.79
CA SER A 58 0.86 2.51 -9.94
C SER A 58 -0.45 2.17 -10.67
N GLU A 59 -0.77 0.90 -10.85
CA GLU A 59 -2.04 0.45 -11.44
C GLU A 59 -3.23 0.78 -10.55
N ASN A 60 -3.13 0.49 -9.24
CA ASN A 60 -4.14 0.86 -8.26
C ASN A 60 -4.39 2.37 -8.26
N ALA A 61 -3.35 3.18 -8.44
CA ALA A 61 -3.49 4.63 -8.55
C ALA A 61 -4.26 5.10 -9.78
N LYS A 62 -4.19 4.39 -10.91
CA LYS A 62 -5.00 4.70 -12.11
C LYS A 62 -6.48 4.41 -11.86
N ILE A 63 -6.78 3.33 -11.14
CA ILE A 63 -8.15 2.96 -10.75
C ILE A 63 -8.68 3.96 -9.70
N ASP A 64 -7.85 4.35 -8.74
CA ASP A 64 -8.19 5.36 -7.73
C ASP A 64 -8.36 6.73 -8.37
N GLY A 65 -7.50 7.19 -9.28
CA GLY A 65 -7.68 8.47 -9.97
C GLY A 65 -8.98 8.56 -10.78
N ARG A 66 -9.45 7.43 -11.35
CA ARG A 66 -10.76 7.34 -12.01
C ARG A 66 -11.93 7.27 -11.03
N SER A 67 -11.73 6.66 -9.86
CA SER A 67 -12.72 6.57 -8.78
C SER A 67 -12.82 7.86 -7.95
N VAL A 68 -11.72 8.63 -7.86
CA VAL A 68 -11.58 9.90 -7.11
C VAL A 68 -12.20 11.09 -7.85
N LEU A 69 -12.44 10.99 -9.17
CA LEU A 69 -13.38 11.92 -9.84
C LEU A 69 -14.79 11.85 -9.23
N GLY A 70 -15.13 10.79 -8.49
CA GLY A 70 -16.37 10.65 -7.74
C GLY A 70 -16.31 11.04 -6.25
N PHE A 71 -15.13 11.32 -5.68
CA PHE A 71 -14.96 11.47 -4.23
C PHE A 71 -14.09 12.70 -3.87
N LEU A 72 -14.76 13.80 -3.55
CA LEU A 72 -14.22 15.14 -3.33
C LEU A 72 -13.30 15.25 -2.10
N GLY A 73 -12.14 15.90 -2.28
CA GLY A 73 -11.48 16.74 -1.26
C GLY A 73 -10.61 16.06 -0.19
N ASP A 74 -11.16 15.12 0.59
CA ASP A 74 -10.54 14.73 1.88
C ASP A 74 -10.00 13.28 1.91
N PHE A 75 -10.71 12.33 1.32
CA PHE A 75 -10.25 10.93 1.24
C PHE A 75 -9.16 10.72 0.17
N GLY A 76 -9.04 11.64 -0.78
CA GLY A 76 -7.98 11.62 -1.78
C GLY A 76 -6.59 11.91 -1.20
N ILE A 77 -6.51 12.81 -0.21
CA ILE A 77 -5.23 13.20 0.41
C ILE A 77 -4.70 12.07 1.28
N GLY A 78 -5.54 11.45 2.12
CA GLY A 78 -5.14 10.30 2.94
C GLY A 78 -4.66 9.10 2.11
N ASN A 79 -5.39 8.76 1.05
CA ASN A 79 -5.00 7.66 0.15
C ASN A 79 -3.72 7.98 -0.64
N ALA A 80 -3.54 9.24 -1.08
CA ALA A 80 -2.30 9.67 -1.71
C ALA A 80 -1.11 9.64 -0.73
N MET A 81 -1.31 10.02 0.53
CA MET A 81 -0.27 9.93 1.56
C MET A 81 0.12 8.49 1.87
N GLU A 82 -0.85 7.60 2.08
CA GLU A 82 -0.56 6.18 2.32
C GLU A 82 0.10 5.52 1.10
N ARG A 83 -0.31 5.87 -0.11
CA ARG A 83 0.37 5.48 -1.34
C ARG A 83 1.82 5.96 -1.35
N ASN A 84 2.06 7.25 -1.11
CA ASN A 84 3.41 7.79 -1.14
C ASN A 84 4.31 7.11 -0.09
N ALA A 85 3.76 6.81 1.09
CA ALA A 85 4.49 6.07 2.11
C ALA A 85 4.79 4.62 1.70
N ALA A 86 3.83 3.93 1.06
CA ALA A 86 4.05 2.58 0.53
C ALA A 86 5.12 2.58 -0.57
N GLU A 87 5.04 3.51 -1.52
CA GLU A 87 6.06 3.67 -2.57
C GLU A 87 7.44 4.02 -1.99
N LYS A 88 7.51 4.90 -1.00
CA LYS A 88 8.76 5.24 -0.31
C LYS A 88 9.39 4.00 0.33
N SER A 89 8.59 3.20 1.04
CA SER A 89 9.09 1.96 1.67
C SER A 89 9.62 0.95 0.65
N ALA A 90 8.98 0.85 -0.51
CA ALA A 90 9.42 -0.03 -1.58
C ALA A 90 10.72 0.48 -2.25
N ARG A 91 10.83 1.80 -2.48
CA ARG A 91 12.05 2.42 -3.01
C ARG A 91 13.24 2.24 -2.06
N GLU A 92 13.04 2.48 -0.77
CA GLU A 92 14.09 2.27 0.25
C GLU A 92 14.57 0.80 0.27
N ARG A 93 13.65 -0.17 0.20
CA ARG A 93 14.04 -1.59 0.11
C ARG A 93 14.76 -1.90 -1.21
N ARG A 94 14.34 -1.30 -2.33
CA ARG A 94 15.00 -1.44 -3.64
C ARG A 94 16.45 -0.95 -3.58
N GLU A 95 16.67 0.22 -3.01
CA GLU A 95 18.00 0.81 -2.84
C GLU A 95 18.90 -0.12 -2.01
N GLN A 96 18.41 -0.62 -0.88
CA GLN A 96 19.16 -1.57 -0.04
C GLN A 96 19.51 -2.88 -0.78
N LEU A 97 18.59 -3.39 -1.61
CA LEU A 97 18.85 -4.57 -2.44
C LEU A 97 19.85 -4.29 -3.57
N GLN A 98 19.81 -3.10 -4.18
CA GLN A 98 20.77 -2.68 -5.21
C GLN A 98 22.17 -2.47 -4.62
N GLU A 99 22.27 -1.86 -3.44
CA GLU A 99 23.51 -1.75 -2.69
C GLU A 99 24.07 -3.13 -2.36
N LEU A 100 23.23 -4.06 -1.87
CA LEU A 100 23.65 -5.43 -1.59
C LEU A 100 24.08 -6.17 -2.87
N LYS A 101 23.35 -6.00 -3.97
CA LYS A 101 23.68 -6.57 -5.27
C LYS A 101 25.07 -6.12 -5.73
N THR A 102 25.35 -4.82 -5.59
CA THR A 102 26.65 -4.21 -5.93
C THR A 102 27.75 -4.70 -5.00
N ALA A 103 27.51 -4.71 -3.69
CA ALA A 103 28.47 -5.16 -2.69
C ALA A 103 28.86 -6.64 -2.87
N LYS A 104 27.90 -7.49 -3.29
CA LYS A 104 28.15 -8.91 -3.58
C LYS A 104 28.63 -9.18 -5.01
N ASN A 105 28.83 -8.17 -5.84
CA ASN A 105 29.20 -8.29 -7.26
C ASN A 105 28.28 -9.26 -8.04
N CYS A 106 26.98 -9.18 -7.76
CA CYS A 106 25.99 -10.02 -8.42
C CYS A 106 25.69 -9.52 -9.85
N PRO A 107 25.49 -10.43 -10.83
CA PRO A 107 25.06 -10.06 -12.18
C PRO A 107 23.62 -9.52 -12.19
#